data_AF-A0A7S2EB25-F1
#
_entry.id   AF-A0A7S2EB25-F1
#
_cell.length_a   1.000
_cell.length_b   1.000
_cell.length_c   1.000
_cell.angle_alpha   90.00
_cell.angle_beta   90.00
_cell.angle_gamma   90.00
#
_symmetry.space_group_name_H-M   'P 1'
#
loop_
_entity.id
_entity.type
_entity.pdbx_description
1 polymer ?
#
loop_
_entity_poly.entity_id
_entity_poly.type
_entity_poly.pdbx_seq_one_letter_code
_entity_poly.pdbx_strand_id
1 'polypeptide(L)'
;VLHLDWLLQSYEQKSVLNPTDYLLIHDELAERRYRFSMRLTLKNGSERREEGGLFAGWSIFFCRGVAGNNAPKEEELNLIVKAAGGTIITYSDLPLPYERNRAHIFVITSDPATEEQTCDYQAATLAKNGAGFYTTTWL
;
A
#
# COMPACT_ATOMS: atom_id res chain seq x y z
N VAL A 1 16.66 -0.62 0.79
CA VAL A 1 16.60 -0.59 2.27
C VAL A 1 17.90 -1.14 2.78
N LEU A 2 18.71 -0.32 3.45
CA LEU A 2 20.08 -0.65 3.84
C LEU A 2 20.30 -0.26 5.30
N HIS A 3 21.22 -0.96 5.99
CA HIS A 3 21.73 -0.54 7.28
C HIS A 3 22.53 0.75 7.14
N LEU A 4 22.55 1.59 8.19
CA LEU A 4 23.26 2.87 8.19
C LEU A 4 24.76 2.71 7.91
N ASP A 5 25.34 1.57 8.28
CA ASP A 5 26.75 1.26 8.06
C ASP A 5 27.16 1.30 6.59
N TRP A 6 26.23 1.05 5.65
CA TRP A 6 26.53 1.20 4.23
C TRP A 6 26.97 2.61 3.90
N LEU A 7 26.29 3.61 4.46
CA LEU A 7 26.59 5.01 4.24
C LEU A 7 27.91 5.40 4.93
N LEU A 8 28.10 4.96 6.18
CA LEU A 8 29.30 5.26 6.97
C LEU A 8 30.56 4.67 6.33
N GLN A 9 30.53 3.40 5.96
CA GLN A 9 31.68 2.73 5.36
C GLN A 9 31.95 3.21 3.93
N SER A 10 30.91 3.52 3.15
CA SER A 10 31.09 4.14 1.83
C SER A 10 31.77 5.51 1.94
N TYR A 11 31.40 6.30 2.95
CA TYR A 11 32.04 7.58 3.22
C TYR A 11 33.51 7.43 3.62
N GLU A 12 33.81 6.54 4.57
CA GLU A 12 35.18 6.27 5.04
C GLU A 12 36.10 5.78 3.93
N GLN A 13 35.61 4.87 3.07
CA GLN A 13 36.37 4.32 1.95
C GLN A 13 36.40 5.25 0.73
N LYS A 14 35.66 6.38 0.77
CA LYS A 14 35.51 7.33 -0.34
C LYS A 14 35.05 6.65 -1.64
N SER A 15 34.20 5.64 -1.52
CA SER A 15 33.67 4.86 -2.63
C SER A 15 32.28 4.34 -2.30
N VAL A 16 31.41 4.23 -3.31
CA VAL A 16 30.09 3.62 -3.14
C VAL A 16 30.25 2.11 -3.03
N LEU A 17 29.99 1.55 -1.84
CA LEU A 17 30.12 0.12 -1.60
C LEU A 17 28.93 -0.64 -2.19
N ASN A 18 29.15 -1.93 -2.48
CA ASN A 18 28.07 -2.81 -2.92
C ASN A 18 27.00 -2.88 -1.81
N PRO A 19 25.73 -2.54 -2.10
CA PRO A 19 24.68 -2.49 -1.08
C PRO A 19 24.21 -3.87 -0.60
N THR A 20 24.57 -4.95 -1.29
CA THR A 20 24.03 -6.30 -1.02
C THR A 20 24.35 -6.78 0.40
N ASP A 21 25.56 -6.53 0.89
CA ASP A 21 26.01 -6.96 2.22
C ASP A 21 25.40 -6.12 3.35
N TYR A 22 24.75 -5.01 3.01
CA TYR A 22 24.16 -4.06 3.94
C TYR A 22 22.63 -4.02 3.85
N LEU A 23 22.02 -4.95 3.11
CA LEU A 23 20.57 -5.07 3.10
C LEU A 23 20.08 -5.24 4.53
N LEU A 24 19.05 -4.48 4.90
CA LEU A 24 18.41 -4.61 6.20
C LEU A 24 17.51 -5.86 6.19
N ILE A 25 18.13 -7.03 6.19
CA ILE A 25 17.49 -8.35 6.22
C ILE A 25 17.61 -8.92 7.63
N HIS A 26 16.61 -9.71 8.06
CA HIS A 26 16.60 -10.35 9.39
C HIS A 26 16.46 -9.38 10.56
N ASP A 27 15.70 -8.29 10.41
CA ASP A 27 15.18 -7.56 11.56
C ASP A 27 14.17 -8.47 12.28
N GLU A 28 14.66 -9.30 13.20
CA GLU A 28 13.87 -10.34 13.84
C GLU A 28 12.66 -9.78 14.60
N LEU A 29 12.78 -8.57 15.17
CA LEU A 29 11.68 -7.95 15.90
C LEU A 29 10.57 -7.54 14.94
N ALA A 30 10.90 -6.85 13.85
CA ALA A 30 9.93 -6.42 12.85
C ALA A 30 9.32 -7.63 12.10
N GLU A 31 10.16 -8.54 11.62
CA GLU A 31 9.73 -9.72 10.85
C GLU A 31 8.79 -10.62 11.67
N ARG A 32 9.08 -10.84 12.97
CA ARG A 32 8.17 -11.58 13.86
C ARG A 32 6.88 -10.82 14.15
N ARG A 33 6.98 -9.51 14.44
CA ARG A 33 5.82 -8.68 14.79
C ARG A 33 4.80 -8.61 13.65
N TYR A 34 5.28 -8.38 12.43
CA TYR A 34 4.43 -8.20 11.25
C TYR A 34 4.31 -9.45 10.38
N ARG A 35 4.92 -10.58 10.81
CA ARG A 35 4.84 -11.90 10.16
C ARG A 35 5.19 -11.87 8.68
N PHE A 36 6.25 -11.16 8.33
CA PHE A 36 6.79 -11.09 6.97
C PHE A 36 8.27 -11.44 6.99
N SER A 37 8.85 -11.65 5.80
CA SER A 37 10.29 -11.73 5.63
C SER A 37 10.75 -10.58 4.74
N MET A 38 11.66 -9.73 5.21
CA MET A 38 12.16 -8.60 4.41
C MET A 38 12.84 -9.10 3.13
N ARG A 39 13.56 -10.22 3.22
CA ARG A 39 14.17 -10.86 2.05
C ARG A 39 13.13 -11.20 0.98
N LEU A 40 12.02 -11.82 1.38
CA LEU A 40 10.96 -12.19 0.46
C LEU A 40 10.23 -10.95 -0.07
N THR A 41 9.96 -9.96 0.78
CA THR A 41 9.33 -8.69 0.40
C THR A 41 10.15 -7.94 -0.66
N LEU A 42 11.48 -7.86 -0.48
CA LEU A 42 12.36 -7.20 -1.46
C LEU A 42 12.41 -7.97 -2.79
N LYS A 43 12.46 -9.31 -2.74
CA LYS A 43 12.42 -10.16 -3.94
C LYS A 43 11.11 -9.95 -4.70
N ASN A 44 9.98 -10.17 -4.03
CA ASN A 44 8.64 -10.03 -4.63
C ASN A 44 8.41 -8.59 -5.13
N GLY A 45 8.87 -7.59 -4.38
CA GLY A 45 8.78 -6.19 -4.78
C GLY A 45 9.67 -5.83 -5.97
N SER A 46 10.80 -6.52 -6.18
CA SER A 46 11.60 -6.36 -7.40
C SER A 46 10.87 -6.95 -8.60
N GLU A 47 10.40 -8.19 -8.49
CA GLU A 47 9.68 -8.90 -9.56
C GLU A 47 8.39 -8.16 -9.96
N ARG A 48 7.55 -7.78 -8.98
CA ARG A 48 6.29 -7.08 -9.25
C ARG A 48 6.49 -5.68 -9.83
N ARG A 49 7.61 -5.01 -9.57
CA ARG A 49 7.90 -3.69 -10.16
C ARG A 49 8.04 -3.76 -11.68
N GLU A 50 8.57 -4.86 -12.21
CA GLU A 50 8.65 -5.08 -13.66
C GLU A 50 7.24 -5.26 -14.28
N GLU A 51 6.28 -5.72 -13.48
CA GLU A 51 4.89 -5.93 -13.85
C GLU A 51 3.96 -4.74 -13.49
N GLY A 52 4.54 -3.59 -13.16
CA GLY A 52 3.80 -2.35 -12.87
C GLY A 52 3.52 -2.08 -11.39
N GLY A 53 3.97 -2.95 -10.47
CA GLY A 53 3.85 -2.80 -9.03
C GLY A 53 2.83 -3.75 -8.38
N LEU A 54 2.82 -3.81 -7.05
CA LEU A 54 1.96 -4.71 -6.27
C LEU A 54 0.48 -4.56 -6.63
N PHE A 55 -0.01 -3.31 -6.74
CA PHE A 55 -1.37 -2.95 -7.08
C PHE A 55 -1.59 -2.65 -8.57
N ALA A 56 -0.69 -3.11 -9.44
CA ALA A 56 -0.88 -2.97 -10.89
C ALA A 56 -2.24 -3.56 -11.31
N GLY A 57 -3.06 -2.73 -11.98
CA GLY A 57 -4.41 -3.10 -12.41
C GLY A 57 -5.50 -3.03 -11.32
N TRP A 58 -5.14 -2.68 -10.08
CA TRP A 58 -6.10 -2.47 -9.00
C TRP A 58 -6.43 -1.00 -8.79
N SER A 59 -7.68 -0.73 -8.44
CA SER A 59 -8.14 0.59 -8.03
C SER A 59 -8.53 0.59 -6.55
N ILE A 60 -8.17 1.64 -5.83
CA ILE A 60 -8.41 1.75 -4.40
C ILE A 60 -9.30 2.96 -4.13
N PHE A 61 -10.38 2.73 -3.38
CA PHE A 61 -11.30 3.75 -2.91
C PHE A 61 -11.17 3.85 -1.39
N PHE A 62 -10.84 5.03 -0.88
CA PHE A 62 -10.81 5.30 0.56
C PHE A 62 -12.13 5.92 0.99
N CYS A 63 -12.78 5.35 2.01
CA CYS A 63 -13.96 5.98 2.59
C CYS A 63 -13.60 7.33 3.24
N ARG A 64 -14.60 8.20 3.40
CA ARG A 64 -14.44 9.45 4.15
C ARG A 64 -13.98 9.20 5.58
N GLY A 65 -13.13 10.08 6.08
CA GLY A 65 -12.61 10.03 7.44
C GLY A 65 -11.57 8.93 7.70
N VAL A 66 -11.11 8.22 6.66
CA VAL A 66 -10.01 7.25 6.77
C VAL A 66 -8.68 7.96 7.06
N ALA A 67 -8.34 8.94 6.21
CA ALA A 67 -7.09 9.67 6.30
C ALA A 67 -6.98 10.48 7.61
N GLY A 68 -5.83 10.40 8.26
CA GLY A 68 -5.55 11.16 9.49
C GLY A 68 -6.21 10.63 10.76
N ASN A 69 -6.98 9.54 10.69
CA ASN A 69 -7.57 8.86 11.85
C ASN A 69 -6.86 7.52 12.10
N ASN A 70 -5.71 7.56 12.80
CA ASN A 70 -4.77 6.44 12.98
C ASN A 70 -4.17 5.88 11.69
N ALA A 71 -4.52 6.46 10.54
CA ALA A 71 -3.92 6.20 9.23
C ALA A 71 -3.15 7.45 8.76
N PRO A 72 -2.22 7.29 7.79
CA PRO A 72 -1.54 8.40 7.14
C PRO A 72 -2.54 9.43 6.56
N LYS A 73 -2.03 10.63 6.26
CA LYS A 73 -2.84 11.65 5.56
C LYS A 73 -3.17 11.18 4.15
N GLU A 74 -4.18 11.79 3.53
CA GLU A 74 -4.66 11.41 2.21
C GLU A 74 -3.54 11.47 1.16
N GLU A 75 -2.69 12.49 1.21
CA GLU A 75 -1.53 12.65 0.32
C GLU A 75 -0.53 11.48 0.44
N GLU A 76 -0.31 10.98 1.67
CA GLU A 76 0.60 9.88 1.95
C GLU A 76 -0.01 8.55 1.50
N LEU A 77 -1.30 8.32 1.78
CA LEU A 77 -2.04 7.17 1.26
C LEU A 77 -1.99 7.15 -0.27
N ASN A 78 -2.20 8.32 -0.88
CA ASN A 78 -2.17 8.45 -2.33
C ASN A 78 -0.78 8.11 -2.89
N LEU A 79 0.28 8.53 -2.20
CA LEU A 79 1.65 8.20 -2.57
C LEU A 79 1.92 6.69 -2.44
N ILE A 80 1.47 6.04 -1.37
CA ILE A 80 1.64 4.60 -1.15
C ILE A 80 0.99 3.81 -2.29
N VAL A 81 -0.27 4.11 -2.61
CA VAL A 81 -1.02 3.40 -3.67
C VAL A 81 -0.35 3.59 -5.03
N LYS A 82 0.03 4.83 -5.38
CA LYS A 82 0.70 5.13 -6.66
C LYS A 82 2.09 4.49 -6.75
N ALA A 83 2.87 4.52 -5.67
CA ALA A 83 4.19 3.87 -5.63
C ALA A 83 4.09 2.35 -5.78
N ALA A 84 2.98 1.77 -5.33
CA ALA A 84 2.65 0.36 -5.51
C ALA A 84 2.00 0.05 -6.89
N GLY A 85 1.80 1.03 -7.77
CA GLY A 85 1.24 0.82 -9.11
C GLY A 85 -0.29 0.86 -9.21
N GLY A 86 -0.97 1.21 -8.13
CA GLY A 86 -2.44 1.26 -8.07
C GLY A 86 -3.01 2.58 -8.59
N THR A 87 -4.31 2.55 -8.89
CA THR A 87 -5.10 3.75 -9.21
C THR A 87 -5.99 4.11 -8.03
N ILE A 88 -6.29 5.40 -7.87
CA ILE A 88 -7.15 5.89 -6.79
C ILE A 88 -8.48 6.32 -7.38
N ILE A 89 -9.56 5.90 -6.74
CA ILE A 89 -10.92 6.34 -7.05
C ILE A 89 -11.32 7.34 -5.98
N THR A 90 -11.79 8.50 -6.42
CA THR A 90 -12.31 9.55 -5.54
C THR A 90 -13.84 9.56 -5.55
N TYR A 91 -14.45 10.26 -4.61
CA TYR A 91 -15.90 10.45 -4.56
C TYR A 91 -16.46 11.11 -5.83
N SER A 92 -15.67 11.95 -6.51
CA SER A 92 -16.04 12.61 -7.77
C SER A 92 -16.01 11.69 -8.99
N ASP A 93 -15.31 10.56 -8.91
CA ASP A 93 -15.26 9.58 -10.01
C ASP A 93 -16.50 8.68 -10.04
N LEU A 94 -17.35 8.75 -9.01
CA LEU A 94 -18.48 7.84 -8.81
C LEU A 94 -19.80 8.45 -9.30
N PRO A 95 -20.70 7.66 -9.92
CA PRO A 95 -20.59 6.20 -10.12
C PRO A 95 -19.63 5.83 -11.26
N LEU A 96 -18.90 4.72 -11.09
CA LEU A 96 -18.00 4.24 -12.13
C LEU A 96 -18.77 3.69 -13.34
N PRO A 97 -18.24 3.86 -14.58
CA PRO A 97 -18.76 3.16 -15.75
C PRO A 97 -18.76 1.64 -15.55
N TYR A 98 -19.75 0.95 -16.12
CA TYR A 98 -19.97 -0.50 -15.93
C TYR A 98 -18.72 -1.36 -16.17
N GLU A 99 -17.91 -1.02 -17.17
CA GLU A 99 -16.67 -1.71 -17.52
C GLU A 99 -15.60 -1.60 -16.44
N ARG A 100 -15.51 -0.44 -15.77
CA ARG A 100 -14.55 -0.15 -14.70
C ARG A 100 -14.97 -0.74 -13.36
N ASN A 101 -16.27 -0.95 -13.18
CA ASN A 101 -16.91 -1.36 -11.93
C ASN A 101 -16.75 -2.86 -11.61
N ARG A 102 -16.28 -3.68 -12.57
CA ARG A 102 -16.09 -5.13 -12.41
C ARG A 102 -14.65 -5.56 -12.15
N ALA A 103 -13.69 -4.66 -12.25
CA ALA A 103 -12.27 -5.01 -12.21
C ALA A 103 -11.63 -4.48 -10.93
N HIS A 104 -11.20 -5.40 -10.07
CA HIS A 104 -10.08 -5.18 -9.14
C HIS A 104 -10.18 -3.92 -8.27
N ILE A 105 -11.31 -3.71 -7.58
CA ILE A 105 -11.50 -2.57 -6.67
C ILE A 105 -11.36 -3.02 -5.22
N PHE A 106 -10.59 -2.28 -4.43
CA PHE A 106 -10.59 -2.35 -2.98
C PHE A 106 -11.21 -1.09 -2.37
N VAL A 107 -12.12 -1.28 -1.42
CA VAL A 107 -12.65 -0.25 -0.54
C VAL A 107 -11.91 -0.34 0.79
N ILE A 108 -11.29 0.76 1.20
CA ILE A 108 -10.51 0.86 2.44
C ILE A 108 -11.24 1.75 3.43
N THR A 109 -11.49 1.21 4.63
CA THR A 109 -12.07 1.93 5.78
C THR A 109 -11.05 2.13 6.90
N SER A 110 -11.41 2.90 7.93
CA SER A 110 -10.63 2.97 9.16
C SER A 110 -10.56 1.59 9.83
N ASP A 111 -9.61 1.45 10.74
CA ASP A 111 -9.51 0.30 11.63
C ASP A 111 -9.70 0.73 13.11
N PRO A 112 -10.85 0.45 13.74
CA PRO A 112 -12.04 -0.19 13.18
C PRO A 112 -12.82 0.74 12.23
N ALA A 113 -13.66 0.15 11.38
CA ALA A 113 -14.54 0.92 10.49
C ALA A 113 -15.59 1.70 11.29
N THR A 114 -15.86 2.95 10.91
CA THR A 114 -16.90 3.76 11.54
C THR A 114 -18.29 3.43 10.99
N GLU A 115 -19.36 3.75 11.74
CA GLU A 115 -20.74 3.58 11.25
C GLU A 115 -21.03 4.36 9.96
N GLU A 116 -20.43 5.55 9.82
CA GLU A 116 -20.55 6.35 8.59
C GLU A 116 -19.91 5.64 7.38
N GLN A 117 -18.79 4.95 7.59
CA GLN A 117 -18.07 4.23 6.54
C GLN A 117 -18.78 2.92 6.15
N THR A 118 -19.40 2.23 7.12
CA THR A 118 -20.16 1.00 6.84
C THR A 118 -21.51 1.30 6.20
N CYS A 119 -22.09 2.47 6.46
CA CYS A 119 -23.34 2.94 5.85
C CYS A 119 -23.11 3.78 4.58
N ASP A 120 -21.87 4.00 4.13
CA ASP A 120 -21.57 4.82 2.96
C ASP A 120 -22.20 4.19 1.70
N TYR A 121 -23.12 4.92 1.07
CA TYR A 121 -23.85 4.46 -0.10
C TYR A 121 -22.95 4.13 -1.29
N GLN A 122 -21.89 4.91 -1.50
CA GLN A 122 -20.95 4.70 -2.59
C GLN A 122 -20.09 3.45 -2.33
N ALA A 123 -19.59 3.29 -1.10
CA ALA A 123 -18.86 2.10 -0.67
C ALA A 123 -19.73 0.83 -0.80
N ALA A 124 -20.98 0.89 -0.34
CA ALA A 124 -21.95 -0.20 -0.48
C ALA A 124 -22.26 -0.54 -1.95
N THR A 125 -22.29 0.48 -2.82
CA THR A 125 -22.48 0.26 -4.26
C THR A 125 -21.29 -0.46 -4.88
N LEU A 126 -20.06 -0.05 -4.55
CA LEU A 126 -18.84 -0.74 -5.01
C LEU A 126 -18.79 -2.19 -4.52
N ALA A 127 -19.13 -2.42 -3.23
CA ALA A 127 -19.20 -3.76 -2.66
C ALA A 127 -20.23 -4.65 -3.37
N LYS A 128 -21.43 -4.13 -3.68
CA LYS A 128 -22.45 -4.85 -4.47
C LYS A 128 -21.96 -5.24 -5.87
N ASN A 129 -21.02 -4.48 -6.42
CA ASN A 129 -20.42 -4.75 -7.73
C ASN A 129 -19.17 -5.65 -7.65
N GLY A 130 -18.82 -6.15 -6.47
CA GLY A 130 -17.75 -7.12 -6.26
C GLY A 130 -16.44 -6.54 -5.74
N ALA A 131 -16.40 -5.27 -5.31
CA ALA A 131 -15.22 -4.71 -4.65
C ALA A 131 -14.93 -5.42 -3.32
N GLY A 132 -13.65 -5.69 -3.05
CA GLY A 132 -13.20 -6.20 -1.76
C GLY A 132 -13.22 -5.08 -0.71
N PHE A 133 -13.54 -5.42 0.54
CA PHE A 133 -13.69 -4.44 1.62
C PHE A 133 -12.69 -4.75 2.74
N TYR A 134 -11.81 -3.79 3.05
CA TYR A 134 -10.69 -3.97 3.97
C TYR A 134 -10.47 -2.73 4.84
N THR A 135 -9.75 -2.88 5.96
CA THR A 135 -9.37 -1.75 6.82
C THR A 135 -7.99 -1.20 6.44
N THR A 136 -7.63 -0.02 6.94
CA THR A 136 -6.30 0.58 6.74
C THR A 136 -5.15 -0.30 7.21
N THR A 137 -5.34 -1.18 8.20
CA THR A 137 -4.27 -2.08 8.67
C THR A 137 -3.97 -3.19 7.68
N TRP A 138 -4.92 -3.54 6.80
CA TRP A 138 -4.70 -4.50 5.73
C TRP A 138 -3.85 -3.93 4.59
N LEU A 139 -3.98 -2.61 4.34
CA LEU A 139 -3.25 -1.88 3.30
C LEU A 139 -1.79 -1.63 3.70
#